data_AF-A0A238WW50-F1
#
_entry.id   AF-A0A238WW50-F1
#
_cell.length_a   1.000
_cell.length_b   1.000
_cell.length_c   1.000
_cell.angle_alpha   90.00
_cell.angle_beta   90.00
_cell.angle_gamma   90.00
#
_symmetry.space_group_name_H-M   'P 1'
#
loop_
_entity.id
_entity.type
_entity.pdbx_description
1 polymer ?
#
loop_
_entity_poly.entity_id
_entity_poly.type
_entity_poly.pdbx_seq_one_letter_code
_entity_poly.pdbx_strand_id
1 'polypeptide(L)'
;MASKIKNTTFFLDELIEVFFHKSIYYIPSEIIPEKAKDAVRLQIKLNYFDQYYFADNELGFSAFNNNDAKDLNSNLIGKRAFLEQNTFKLIKKKKKLSKLEFLAIIEKYYEYLMLFIDLTEWLITNIKKYNGENVDLSIIGAFQVQHQFFIKHLKDICNYFGELLNLEKDFNFTVGLFVFEYLPDILSRYSKMIENRDEVVVENDSSKKELKQEKSEDTNQEIIKKQSKKLVAKKVKEKPQLDLDEVESTILINVFNVNKAIIDTYHT
;
A
#
# COMPACT_ATOMS: atom_id res chain seq x y z
N MET A 1 -6.83 23.42 17.88
CA MET A 1 -7.24 22.01 18.07
C MET A 1 -7.22 21.21 16.78
N ALA A 2 -7.79 21.72 15.66
CA ALA A 2 -7.80 21.02 14.38
C ALA A 2 -6.41 20.63 13.83
N SER A 3 -5.38 21.47 13.96
CA SER A 3 -4.01 21.15 13.52
C SER A 3 -3.35 20.04 14.33
N LYS A 4 -3.67 19.95 15.63
CA LYS A 4 -3.11 18.92 16.53
C LYS A 4 -3.74 17.56 16.28
N ILE A 5 -5.05 17.53 15.98
CA ILE A 5 -5.77 16.32 15.57
C ILE A 5 -5.25 15.82 14.21
N LYS A 6 -5.08 16.71 13.22
CA LYS A 6 -4.49 16.37 11.92
C LYS A 6 -3.10 15.72 12.05
N ASN A 7 -2.24 16.26 12.91
CA ASN A 7 -0.89 15.71 13.14
C ASN A 7 -0.89 14.32 13.80
N THR A 8 -1.88 14.02 14.65
CA THR A 8 -2.02 12.72 15.31
C THR A 8 -2.48 11.65 14.32
N THR A 9 -3.47 11.98 13.48
CA THR A 9 -3.95 11.07 12.42
C THR A 9 -2.84 10.77 11.41
N PHE A 10 -2.12 11.80 10.97
CA PHE A 10 -0.99 11.65 10.05
C PHE A 10 0.10 10.72 10.60
N PHE A 11 0.44 10.86 11.89
CA PHE A 11 1.43 9.97 12.51
C PHE A 11 0.96 8.51 12.58
N LEU A 12 -0.32 8.26 12.85
CA LEU A 12 -0.87 6.91 12.82
C LEU A 12 -0.85 6.33 11.39
N ASP A 13 -1.18 7.15 10.38
CA ASP A 13 -1.13 6.76 8.97
C ASP A 13 0.29 6.33 8.56
N GLU A 14 1.32 7.10 8.92
CA GLU A 14 2.73 6.76 8.68
C GLU A 14 3.14 5.41 9.32
N LEU A 15 2.59 5.09 10.49
CA LEU A 15 2.88 3.84 11.17
C LEU A 15 2.21 2.65 10.47
N ILE A 16 0.94 2.80 10.11
CA ILE A 16 0.15 1.76 9.44
C ILE A 16 0.68 1.49 8.03
N GLU A 17 1.18 2.52 7.33
CA GLU A 17 1.81 2.41 6.02
C GLU A 17 2.91 1.34 5.98
N VAL A 18 3.69 1.23 7.06
CA VAL A 18 4.77 0.23 7.16
C VAL A 18 4.24 -1.20 7.12
N PHE A 19 2.98 -1.46 7.49
CA PHE A 19 2.39 -2.80 7.37
C PHE A 19 2.18 -3.22 5.90
N PHE A 20 2.00 -2.26 5.00
CA PHE A 20 1.87 -2.52 3.56
C PHE A 20 3.22 -2.54 2.82
N HIS A 21 4.23 -1.83 3.31
CA HIS A 21 5.55 -1.85 2.67
C HIS A 21 6.20 -3.23 2.74
N LYS A 22 6.72 -3.74 1.62
CA LYS A 22 7.34 -5.08 1.54
C LYS A 22 6.43 -6.14 2.13
N SER A 23 5.19 -6.16 1.65
CA SER A 23 4.19 -7.14 2.09
C SER A 23 3.60 -7.88 0.91
N ILE A 24 3.21 -9.12 1.16
CA ILE A 24 2.43 -9.93 0.24
C ILE A 24 1.01 -10.09 0.78
N TYR A 25 0.05 -10.13 -0.15
CA TYR A 25 -1.35 -10.35 0.18
C TYR A 25 -2.07 -11.10 -0.94
N TYR A 26 -3.18 -11.71 -0.56
CA TYR A 26 -4.11 -12.43 -1.42
C TYR A 26 -5.50 -12.26 -0.82
N ILE A 27 -6.49 -11.98 -1.65
CA ILE A 27 -7.88 -11.85 -1.19
C ILE A 27 -8.73 -12.76 -2.07
N PRO A 28 -9.20 -13.92 -1.57
CA PRO A 28 -10.10 -14.76 -2.34
C PRO A 28 -11.45 -14.07 -2.49
N SER A 29 -11.98 -14.00 -3.71
CA SER A 29 -13.28 -13.37 -3.96
C SER A 29 -14.42 -14.14 -3.28
N GLU A 30 -14.27 -15.45 -3.07
CA GLU A 30 -15.29 -16.32 -2.48
C GLU A 30 -15.71 -15.92 -1.06
N ILE A 31 -14.80 -15.33 -0.29
CA ILE A 31 -15.12 -14.92 1.09
C ILE A 31 -15.77 -13.53 1.16
N ILE A 32 -15.68 -12.74 0.08
CA ILE A 32 -16.16 -11.36 0.07
C ILE A 32 -17.62 -11.33 -0.38
N PRO A 33 -18.54 -10.72 0.40
CA PRO A 33 -19.93 -10.55 -0.04
C PRO A 33 -20.04 -9.70 -1.32
N GLU A 34 -20.93 -10.04 -2.25
CA GLU A 34 -21.10 -9.31 -3.52
C GLU A 34 -21.32 -7.80 -3.33
N LYS A 35 -22.14 -7.40 -2.37
CA LYS A 35 -22.38 -5.98 -2.03
C LYS A 35 -21.08 -5.22 -1.72
N ALA A 36 -20.11 -5.89 -1.12
CA ALA A 36 -18.83 -5.28 -0.81
C ALA A 36 -17.88 -5.29 -2.01
N LYS A 37 -17.92 -6.32 -2.86
CA LYS A 37 -17.19 -6.32 -4.14
C LYS A 37 -17.59 -5.12 -4.98
N ASP A 38 -18.87 -4.80 -5.05
CA ASP A 38 -19.37 -3.63 -5.78
C ASP A 38 -18.90 -2.31 -5.18
N ALA A 39 -18.87 -2.19 -3.85
CA ALA A 39 -18.35 -1.00 -3.17
C ALA A 39 -16.84 -0.79 -3.42
N VAL A 40 -16.07 -1.88 -3.46
CA VAL A 40 -14.61 -1.85 -3.68
C VAL A 40 -14.27 -1.64 -5.17
N ARG A 41 -15.05 -2.20 -6.11
CA ARG A 41 -14.85 -2.01 -7.56
C ARG A 41 -14.83 -0.55 -8.00
N LEU A 42 -15.61 0.30 -7.32
CA LEU A 42 -15.66 1.74 -7.60
C LEU A 42 -14.41 2.47 -7.10
N GLN A 43 -13.71 1.91 -6.11
CA GLN A 43 -12.57 2.55 -5.45
C GLN A 43 -11.22 2.06 -5.98
N ILE A 44 -11.16 0.85 -6.55
CA ILE A 44 -9.89 0.29 -7.00
C ILE A 44 -9.96 -0.36 -8.38
N LYS A 45 -9.07 0.09 -9.28
CA LYS A 45 -9.04 -0.26 -10.72
C LYS A 45 -8.38 -1.61 -11.04
N LEU A 46 -7.68 -2.24 -10.10
CA LEU A 46 -7.05 -3.55 -10.34
C LEU A 46 -7.99 -4.71 -10.03
N ASN A 47 -7.70 -5.86 -10.61
CA ASN A 47 -8.38 -7.11 -10.29
C ASN A 47 -7.82 -7.66 -8.96
N TYR A 48 -8.26 -7.08 -7.83
CA TYR A 48 -7.68 -7.33 -6.49
C TYR A 48 -7.91 -8.72 -5.93
N PHE A 49 -8.90 -9.44 -6.48
CA PHE A 49 -9.28 -10.74 -5.96
C PHE A 49 -8.61 -11.87 -6.74
N ASP A 50 -8.42 -12.99 -6.06
CA ASP A 50 -7.97 -14.26 -6.65
C ASP A 50 -6.59 -14.18 -7.32
N GLN A 51 -5.78 -13.18 -6.96
CA GLN A 51 -4.43 -12.97 -7.46
C GLN A 51 -3.49 -12.59 -6.31
N TYR A 52 -2.24 -13.04 -6.38
CA TYR A 52 -1.22 -12.66 -5.43
C TYR A 52 -0.61 -11.31 -5.77
N TYR A 53 -0.38 -10.51 -4.74
CA TYR A 53 0.20 -9.18 -4.88
C TYR A 53 1.32 -8.95 -3.89
N PHE A 54 2.37 -8.30 -4.38
CA PHE A 54 3.42 -7.71 -3.59
C PHE A 54 3.22 -6.19 -3.57
N ALA A 55 3.09 -5.64 -2.37
CA ALA A 55 3.03 -4.21 -2.09
C ALA A 55 4.38 -3.72 -1.58
N ASP A 56 4.88 -2.67 -2.21
CA ASP A 56 6.08 -1.98 -1.77
C ASP A 56 5.89 -0.46 -1.93
N ASN A 57 6.06 0.26 -0.85
CA ASN A 57 5.99 1.71 -0.85
C ASN A 57 6.99 2.42 -1.77
N GLU A 58 8.05 1.80 -2.23
CA GLU A 58 8.98 2.41 -3.19
C GLU A 58 8.67 1.94 -4.62
N LEU A 59 8.31 0.66 -4.78
CA LEU A 59 8.14 0.04 -6.11
C LEU A 59 6.69 -0.03 -6.58
N GLY A 60 5.73 0.30 -5.73
CA GLY A 60 4.30 0.16 -5.99
C GLY A 60 3.81 -1.27 -5.86
N PHE A 61 2.83 -1.62 -6.69
CA PHE A 61 2.10 -2.88 -6.62
C PHE A 61 2.44 -3.75 -7.81
N SER A 62 2.82 -4.98 -7.54
CA SER A 62 3.09 -5.96 -8.58
C SER A 62 2.34 -7.24 -8.26
N ALA A 63 1.65 -7.77 -9.27
CA ALA A 63 1.07 -9.09 -9.15
C ALA A 63 2.15 -10.15 -9.42
N PHE A 64 2.04 -11.30 -8.77
CA PHE A 64 2.96 -12.42 -8.95
C PHE A 64 2.22 -13.74 -9.00
N ASN A 65 2.91 -14.79 -9.44
CA ASN A 65 2.39 -16.15 -9.52
C ASN A 65 3.47 -17.18 -9.09
N ASN A 66 3.17 -18.46 -9.25
CA ASN A 66 4.08 -19.55 -8.89
C ASN A 66 5.47 -19.45 -9.56
N ASN A 67 5.58 -18.90 -10.77
CA ASN A 67 6.86 -18.76 -11.45
C ASN A 67 7.79 -17.74 -10.76
N ASP A 68 7.21 -16.77 -10.06
CA ASP A 68 7.92 -15.70 -9.36
C ASP A 68 8.26 -16.08 -7.90
N ALA A 69 7.79 -17.23 -7.43
CA ALA A 69 7.78 -17.61 -6.02
C ALA A 69 9.19 -17.70 -5.38
N LYS A 70 10.22 -17.98 -6.19
CA LYS A 70 11.61 -18.12 -5.73
C LYS A 70 12.21 -16.80 -5.23
N ASP A 71 11.80 -15.68 -5.82
CA ASP A 71 12.34 -14.36 -5.49
C ASP A 71 11.54 -13.66 -4.38
N LEU A 72 10.40 -14.22 -3.98
CA LEU A 72 9.46 -13.59 -3.05
C LEU A 72 10.08 -13.32 -1.68
N ASN A 73 10.85 -14.27 -1.15
CA ASN A 73 11.52 -14.10 0.14
C ASN A 73 12.55 -12.96 0.11
N SER A 74 13.23 -12.76 -1.02
CA SER A 74 14.17 -11.65 -1.21
C SER A 74 13.44 -10.31 -1.18
N ASN A 75 12.23 -10.25 -1.74
CA ASN A 75 11.42 -9.02 -1.75
C ASN A 75 10.96 -8.61 -0.33
N LEU A 76 10.74 -9.59 0.55
CA LEU A 76 10.39 -9.37 1.96
C LEU A 76 11.58 -8.95 2.85
N ILE A 77 12.83 -9.04 2.34
CA ILE A 77 14.02 -8.59 3.08
C ILE A 77 13.87 -7.12 3.45
N GLY A 78 14.17 -6.82 4.72
CA GLY A 78 14.11 -5.47 5.27
C GLY A 78 12.79 -5.14 5.98
N LYS A 79 11.70 -5.89 5.76
CA LYS A 79 10.41 -5.69 6.44
C LYS A 79 10.55 -5.53 7.96
N ARG A 80 11.35 -6.40 8.58
CA ARG A 80 11.64 -6.35 10.02
C ARG A 80 12.26 -5.03 10.46
N ALA A 81 13.19 -4.46 9.68
CA ALA A 81 13.84 -3.20 10.01
C ALA A 81 12.83 -2.03 10.00
N PHE A 82 11.90 -2.02 9.05
CA PHE A 82 10.84 -1.01 9.02
C PHE A 82 9.88 -1.12 10.21
N LEU A 83 9.50 -2.34 10.59
CA LEU A 83 8.69 -2.58 11.79
C LEU A 83 9.41 -2.11 13.06
N GLU A 84 10.71 -2.39 13.18
CA GLU A 84 11.54 -1.92 14.29
C GLU A 84 11.63 -0.38 14.35
N GLN A 85 11.73 0.27 13.19
CA GLN A 85 11.68 1.73 13.11
C GLN A 85 10.36 2.29 13.65
N ASN A 86 9.23 1.61 13.44
CA ASN A 86 7.95 2.01 14.05
C ASN A 86 8.00 1.98 15.57
N THR A 87 8.63 0.96 16.18
CA THR A 87 8.85 0.91 17.63
C THR A 87 9.62 2.14 18.11
N PHE A 88 10.72 2.50 17.44
CA PHE A 88 11.48 3.70 17.80
C PHE A 88 10.69 5.00 17.59
N LYS A 89 9.89 5.11 16.52
CA LYS A 89 9.01 6.25 16.27
C LYS A 89 8.00 6.41 17.41
N LEU A 90 7.36 5.32 17.84
CA LEU A 90 6.42 5.30 18.96
C LEU A 90 7.08 5.73 20.27
N ILE A 91 8.26 5.19 20.61
CA ILE A 91 9.02 5.57 21.81
C ILE A 91 9.31 7.09 21.80
N LYS A 92 9.76 7.63 20.67
CA LYS A 92 10.05 9.06 20.52
C LYS A 92 8.77 9.91 20.67
N LYS A 93 7.64 9.47 20.11
CA LYS A 93 6.37 10.22 20.18
C LYS A 93 5.69 10.14 21.53
N LYS A 94 5.84 9.04 22.29
CA LYS A 94 5.37 8.93 23.69
C LYS A 94 5.86 10.10 24.55
N LYS A 95 7.09 10.58 24.32
CA LYS A 95 7.67 11.72 25.06
C LYS A 95 7.11 13.09 24.65
N LYS A 96 6.46 13.18 23.48
CA LYS A 96 6.01 14.46 22.88
C LYS A 96 4.49 14.66 22.97
N LEU A 97 3.74 13.59 23.09
CA LEU A 97 2.27 13.61 23.13
C LEU A 97 1.76 13.56 24.57
N SER A 98 0.53 14.04 24.78
CA SER A 98 -0.14 13.78 26.06
C SER A 98 -0.44 12.29 26.22
N LYS A 99 -0.66 11.85 27.47
CA LYS A 99 -0.95 10.46 27.80
C LYS A 99 -2.14 9.91 27.00
N LEU A 100 -3.23 10.68 26.90
CA LEU A 100 -4.43 10.27 26.18
C LEU A 100 -4.22 10.21 24.66
N GLU A 101 -3.52 11.19 24.08
CA GLU A 101 -3.20 11.18 22.64
C GLU A 101 -2.33 9.99 22.27
N PHE A 102 -1.32 9.68 23.08
CA PHE A 102 -0.46 8.53 22.83
C PHE A 102 -1.20 7.21 23.03
N LEU A 103 -2.05 7.10 24.05
CA LEU A 103 -2.86 5.92 24.31
C LEU A 103 -3.75 5.59 23.10
N ALA A 104 -4.47 6.58 22.57
CA ALA A 104 -5.31 6.39 21.38
C ALA A 104 -4.52 5.91 20.16
N ILE A 105 -3.31 6.43 19.94
CA ILE A 105 -2.43 5.98 18.84
C ILE A 105 -1.97 4.54 19.06
N ILE A 106 -1.44 4.21 20.23
CA ILE A 106 -0.84 2.89 20.46
C ILE A 106 -1.90 1.79 20.45
N GLU A 107 -3.10 2.05 20.98
CA GLU A 107 -4.22 1.11 20.92
C GLU A 107 -4.65 0.84 19.47
N LYS A 108 -4.76 1.89 18.64
CA LYS A 108 -5.13 1.72 17.24
C LYS A 108 -4.03 1.07 16.41
N TYR A 109 -2.77 1.43 16.63
CA TYR A 109 -1.65 0.75 16.00
C TYR A 109 -1.59 -0.74 16.36
N TYR A 110 -1.84 -1.07 17.63
CA TYR A 110 -1.91 -2.44 18.14
C TYR A 110 -3.06 -3.22 17.51
N GLU A 111 -4.26 -2.64 17.41
CA GLU A 111 -5.41 -3.24 16.72
C GLU A 111 -5.08 -3.60 15.27
N TYR A 112 -4.45 -2.69 14.53
CA TYR A 112 -3.99 -2.97 13.17
C TYR A 112 -2.91 -4.05 13.11
N LEU A 113 -1.94 -4.05 14.03
CA LEU A 113 -0.94 -5.11 14.08
C LEU A 113 -1.58 -6.49 14.28
N MET A 114 -2.57 -6.58 15.18
CA MET A 114 -3.34 -7.81 15.40
C MET A 114 -4.11 -8.24 14.16
N LEU A 115 -4.72 -7.29 13.43
CA LEU A 115 -5.36 -7.58 12.14
C LEU A 115 -4.39 -8.20 11.13
N PHE A 116 -3.20 -7.63 10.96
CA PHE A 116 -2.21 -8.17 10.02
C PHE A 116 -1.69 -9.55 10.42
N ILE A 117 -1.57 -9.82 11.72
CA ILE A 117 -1.23 -11.15 12.23
C ILE A 117 -2.33 -12.14 11.85
N ASP A 118 -3.59 -11.84 12.18
CA ASP A 118 -4.74 -12.70 11.88
C ASP A 118 -4.89 -12.98 10.38
N LEU A 119 -4.77 -11.94 9.53
CA LEU A 119 -4.82 -12.09 8.09
C LEU A 119 -3.71 -13.01 7.55
N THR A 120 -2.48 -12.85 8.03
CA THR A 120 -1.36 -13.68 7.57
C THR A 120 -1.45 -15.12 8.07
N GLU A 121 -1.91 -15.33 9.30
CA GLU A 121 -2.19 -16.67 9.85
C GLU A 121 -3.29 -17.38 9.07
N TRP A 122 -4.38 -16.66 8.79
CA TRP A 122 -5.49 -17.16 8.00
C TRP A 122 -5.04 -17.55 6.59
N LEU A 123 -4.22 -16.71 5.94
CA LEU A 123 -3.68 -17.01 4.61
C LEU A 123 -2.80 -18.24 4.60
N ILE A 124 -1.90 -18.41 5.57
CA ILE A 124 -1.06 -19.61 5.68
C ILE A 124 -1.91 -20.88 5.72
N THR A 125 -3.02 -20.85 6.46
CA THR A 125 -3.92 -22.00 6.63
C THR A 125 -4.81 -22.24 5.41
N ASN A 126 -5.23 -21.19 4.70
CA ASN A 126 -6.31 -21.29 3.71
C ASN A 126 -5.88 -21.10 2.26
N ILE A 127 -4.65 -20.69 1.96
CA ILE A 127 -4.22 -20.35 0.59
C ILE A 127 -4.41 -21.49 -0.41
N LYS A 128 -4.13 -22.73 0.01
CA LYS A 128 -4.34 -23.94 -0.81
C LYS A 128 -5.80 -24.20 -1.13
N LYS A 129 -6.70 -23.90 -0.17
CA LYS A 129 -8.15 -24.08 -0.36
C LYS A 129 -8.65 -23.28 -1.56
N TYR A 130 -8.15 -22.05 -1.73
CA TYR A 130 -8.63 -21.12 -2.77
C TYR A 130 -7.80 -21.13 -4.05
N ASN A 131 -6.58 -21.65 -4.03
CA ASN A 131 -5.69 -21.68 -5.21
C ASN A 131 -5.33 -23.10 -5.69
N GLY A 132 -5.90 -24.13 -5.04
CA GLY A 132 -5.62 -25.54 -5.31
C GLY A 132 -4.31 -26.05 -4.69
N GLU A 133 -4.04 -27.34 -4.86
CA GLU A 133 -2.84 -27.99 -4.30
C GLU A 133 -1.53 -27.62 -4.98
N ASN A 134 -1.59 -26.97 -6.15
CA ASN A 134 -0.44 -26.60 -6.97
C ASN A 134 0.22 -25.28 -6.55
N VAL A 135 -0.17 -24.68 -5.41
CA VAL A 135 0.48 -23.47 -4.88
C VAL A 135 1.94 -23.79 -4.55
N ASP A 136 2.86 -22.97 -5.07
CA ASP A 136 4.29 -23.16 -4.79
C ASP A 136 4.58 -23.00 -3.28
N LEU A 137 5.36 -23.92 -2.72
CA LEU A 137 5.71 -23.92 -1.30
C LEU A 137 6.41 -22.63 -0.87
N SER A 138 7.12 -21.96 -1.78
CA SER A 138 7.80 -20.70 -1.50
C SER A 138 6.81 -19.55 -1.25
N ILE A 139 5.62 -19.58 -1.86
CA ILE A 139 4.54 -18.61 -1.57
C ILE A 139 4.05 -18.81 -0.13
N ILE A 140 3.77 -20.07 0.25
CA ILE A 140 3.34 -20.41 1.61
C ILE A 140 4.43 -20.01 2.62
N GLY A 141 5.68 -20.35 2.31
CA GLY A 141 6.84 -20.00 3.13
C GLY A 141 7.01 -18.48 3.30
N ALA A 142 6.77 -17.70 2.26
CA ALA A 142 6.82 -16.25 2.34
C ALA A 142 5.72 -15.66 3.23
N PHE A 143 4.50 -16.20 3.18
CA PHE A 143 3.44 -15.81 4.13
C PHE A 143 3.83 -16.15 5.57
N GLN A 144 4.46 -17.31 5.80
CA GLN A 144 4.99 -17.69 7.12
C GLN A 144 6.09 -16.72 7.59
N VAL A 145 7.02 -16.34 6.72
CA VAL A 145 8.07 -15.36 7.04
C VAL A 145 7.47 -14.01 7.41
N GLN A 146 6.50 -13.51 6.62
CA GLN A 146 5.79 -12.27 6.91
C GLN A 146 5.05 -12.31 8.25
N HIS A 147 4.30 -13.39 8.51
CA HIS A 147 3.63 -13.60 9.79
C HIS A 147 4.64 -13.57 10.96
N GLN A 148 5.78 -14.25 10.83
CA GLN A 148 6.82 -14.21 11.85
C GLN A 148 7.40 -12.81 12.09
N PHE A 149 7.48 -11.96 11.06
CA PHE A 149 7.88 -10.57 11.25
C PHE A 149 6.87 -9.81 12.11
N PHE A 150 5.57 -9.97 11.84
CA PHE A 150 4.53 -9.34 12.65
C PHE A 150 4.50 -9.87 14.09
N ILE A 151 4.62 -11.18 14.31
CA ILE A 151 4.69 -11.77 15.66
C ILE A 151 5.90 -11.25 16.44
N LYS A 152 7.08 -11.15 15.81
CA LYS A 152 8.26 -10.58 16.46
C LYS A 152 8.04 -9.11 16.81
N HIS A 153 7.46 -8.34 15.90
CA HIS A 153 7.12 -6.95 16.14
C HIS A 153 6.08 -6.77 17.25
N LEU A 154 5.09 -7.64 17.34
CA LEU A 154 4.13 -7.68 18.44
C LEU A 154 4.84 -7.86 19.79
N LYS A 155 5.80 -8.78 19.88
CA LYS A 155 6.61 -8.95 21.10
C LYS A 155 7.33 -7.66 21.47
N ASP A 156 7.92 -6.98 20.49
CA ASP A 156 8.61 -5.70 20.73
C ASP A 156 7.62 -4.64 21.24
N ILE A 157 6.45 -4.51 20.64
CA ILE A 157 5.39 -3.59 21.09
C ILE A 157 4.93 -3.91 22.51
N CYS A 158 4.66 -5.17 22.82
CA CYS A 158 4.26 -5.60 24.17
C CYS A 158 5.36 -5.32 25.20
N ASN A 159 6.63 -5.54 24.86
CA ASN A 159 7.75 -5.26 25.77
C ASN A 159 7.86 -3.78 26.14
N TYR A 160 7.58 -2.86 25.21
CA TYR A 160 7.69 -1.42 25.47
C TYR A 160 6.40 -0.76 25.96
N PHE A 161 5.23 -1.31 25.59
CA PHE A 161 3.94 -0.65 25.76
C PHE A 161 2.86 -1.56 26.35
N GLY A 162 3.17 -2.79 26.75
CA GLY A 162 2.19 -3.77 27.22
C GLY A 162 1.35 -3.28 28.40
N GLU A 163 1.91 -2.50 29.32
CA GLU A 163 1.17 -1.88 30.44
C GLU A 163 0.09 -0.88 30.00
N LEU A 164 0.16 -0.38 28.77
CA LEU A 164 -0.81 0.55 28.19
C LEU A 164 -1.86 -0.16 27.34
N LEU A 165 -1.71 -1.46 27.11
CA LEU A 165 -2.52 -2.22 26.16
C LEU A 165 -3.39 -3.24 26.90
N ASN A 166 -4.62 -3.41 26.42
CA ASN A 166 -5.42 -4.55 26.82
C ASN A 166 -4.99 -5.78 26.01
N LEU A 167 -4.05 -6.55 26.57
CA LEU A 167 -3.51 -7.76 25.92
C LEU A 167 -4.53 -8.91 25.87
N GLU A 168 -5.57 -8.86 26.71
CA GLU A 168 -6.67 -9.83 26.74
C GLU A 168 -7.83 -9.46 25.82
N LYS A 169 -7.72 -8.32 25.13
CA LYS A 169 -8.75 -7.89 24.18
C LYS A 169 -8.90 -8.94 23.08
N ASP A 170 -10.08 -9.53 23.00
CA ASP A 170 -10.48 -10.37 21.89
C ASP A 170 -10.82 -9.49 20.68
N PHE A 171 -10.08 -9.66 19.60
CA PHE A 171 -10.32 -8.93 18.36
C PHE A 171 -11.17 -9.78 17.43
N ASN A 172 -12.34 -9.26 17.07
CA ASN A 172 -13.20 -9.91 16.09
C ASN A 172 -12.85 -9.39 14.68
N PHE A 173 -12.10 -10.19 13.92
CA PHE A 173 -11.75 -9.92 12.52
C PHE A 173 -12.56 -10.78 11.54
N THR A 174 -13.80 -11.13 11.88
CA THR A 174 -14.70 -11.83 10.94
C THR A 174 -14.76 -11.12 9.59
N VAL A 175 -14.95 -11.89 8.52
CA VAL A 175 -14.93 -11.35 7.14
C VAL A 175 -15.89 -10.17 6.97
N GLY A 176 -17.06 -10.21 7.61
CA GLY A 176 -17.99 -9.08 7.60
C GLY A 176 -17.36 -7.80 8.17
N LEU A 177 -16.79 -7.86 9.37
CA LEU A 177 -16.15 -6.70 10.00
C LEU A 177 -14.91 -6.25 9.22
N PHE A 178 -14.08 -7.19 8.76
CA PHE A 178 -12.95 -6.87 7.89
C PHE A 178 -13.39 -6.07 6.67
N VAL A 179 -14.41 -6.55 5.96
CA VAL A 179 -14.87 -5.96 4.71
C VAL A 179 -15.57 -4.62 4.89
N PHE A 180 -16.36 -4.44 5.96
CA PHE A 180 -17.15 -3.23 6.14
C PHE A 180 -16.46 -2.15 7.00
N GLU A 181 -15.52 -2.52 7.87
CA GLU A 181 -14.85 -1.59 8.78
C GLU A 181 -13.39 -1.35 8.39
N TYR A 182 -12.61 -2.43 8.25
CA TYR A 182 -11.16 -2.31 8.08
C TYR A 182 -10.74 -2.08 6.64
N LEU A 183 -11.31 -2.82 5.69
CA LEU A 183 -10.94 -2.73 4.28
C LEU A 183 -11.16 -1.31 3.72
N PRO A 184 -12.29 -0.62 3.95
CA PRO A 184 -12.47 0.75 3.48
C PRO A 184 -11.47 1.73 4.12
N ASP A 185 -11.17 1.59 5.42
CA ASP A 185 -10.19 2.44 6.10
C ASP A 185 -8.78 2.20 5.55
N ILE A 186 -8.40 0.93 5.33
CA ILE A 186 -7.14 0.53 4.69
C ILE A 186 -7.02 1.15 3.29
N LEU A 187 -8.04 0.99 2.45
CA LEU A 187 -8.04 1.50 1.09
C LEU A 187 -7.99 3.04 1.04
N SER A 188 -8.70 3.71 1.97
CA SER A 188 -8.66 5.16 2.11
C SER A 188 -7.28 5.67 2.51
N ARG A 189 -6.66 5.04 3.52
CA ARG A 189 -5.29 5.37 3.95
C ARG A 189 -4.31 5.13 2.81
N TYR A 190 -4.47 4.03 2.10
CA TYR A 190 -3.62 3.67 0.97
C TYR A 190 -3.75 4.67 -0.20
N SER A 191 -4.97 5.08 -0.55
CA SER A 191 -5.19 6.06 -1.64
C SER A 191 -4.51 7.40 -1.33
N LYS A 192 -4.61 7.86 -0.09
CA LYS A 192 -3.89 9.07 0.38
C LYS A 192 -2.36 8.93 0.28
N MET A 193 -1.82 7.73 0.53
CA MET A 193 -0.38 7.48 0.40
C MET A 193 0.10 7.61 -1.05
N ILE A 194 -0.70 7.15 -2.02
CA ILE A 194 -0.37 7.32 -3.44
C ILE A 194 -0.43 8.80 -3.84
N GLU A 195 -1.53 9.48 -3.50
CA GLU A 195 -1.74 10.89 -3.86
C GLU A 195 -0.64 11.80 -3.31
N ASN A 196 -0.24 11.61 -2.05
CA ASN A 196 0.84 12.39 -1.43
C ASN A 196 2.22 12.18 -2.09
N ARG A 197 2.43 11.09 -2.85
CA ARG A 197 3.71 10.86 -3.55
C ARG A 197 3.76 11.56 -4.90
N ASP A 198 2.64 11.63 -5.60
CA ASP A 198 2.56 12.37 -6.86
C ASP A 198 2.78 13.88 -6.65
N GLU A 199 2.42 14.41 -5.48
CA GLU A 199 2.70 15.80 -5.10
C GLU A 199 4.19 16.08 -4.80
N VAL A 200 4.92 15.14 -4.20
CA VAL A 200 6.34 15.32 -3.81
C VAL A 200 7.30 15.27 -5.02
N VAL A 201 6.90 14.64 -6.13
CA VAL A 201 7.72 14.61 -7.36
C VAL A 201 7.71 15.96 -8.09
N VAL A 202 6.70 16.81 -7.87
CA VAL A 202 6.58 18.11 -8.56
C VAL A 202 7.40 19.22 -7.88
N GLU A 203 7.75 19.09 -6.60
CA GLU A 203 8.49 20.14 -5.87
C GLU A 203 10.03 20.01 -5.91
N ASN A 204 10.59 18.90 -6.40
CA ASN A 204 12.05 18.68 -6.38
C ASN A 204 12.79 18.94 -7.71
N ASP A 205 12.12 19.42 -8.76
CA ASP A 205 12.78 19.73 -10.05
C ASP A 205 13.33 21.17 -10.16
N SER A 206 13.44 21.88 -9.04
CA SER A 206 14.06 23.21 -8.99
C SER A 206 15.14 23.30 -7.91
N SER A 207 16.25 22.59 -8.07
CA SER A 207 17.56 22.94 -7.47
C SER A 207 18.72 22.17 -8.12
N LYS A 208 19.24 22.68 -9.24
CA LYS A 208 20.62 22.41 -9.69
C LYS A 208 21.61 23.28 -8.92
N LYS A 209 22.71 22.66 -8.46
CA LYS A 209 24.07 23.15 -8.10
C LYS A 209 24.50 22.50 -6.78
N GLU A 210 25.68 21.91 -6.57
CA GLU A 210 26.96 21.80 -7.26
C GLU A 210 27.69 20.57 -6.66
N LEU A 211 28.20 19.65 -7.48
CA LEU A 211 29.19 18.65 -7.04
C LEU A 211 30.56 19.32 -7.06
N LYS A 212 31.25 19.39 -5.91
CA LYS A 212 32.71 19.59 -5.85
C LYS A 212 33.39 18.23 -5.72
N GLN A 213 34.26 17.96 -6.69
CA GLN A 213 35.25 16.89 -6.72
C GLN A 213 36.36 17.18 -5.69
N GLU A 214 36.84 16.14 -5.03
CA GLU A 214 38.25 16.03 -4.64
C GLU A 214 38.84 14.75 -5.22
N LYS A 215 40.11 14.90 -5.62
CA LYS A 215 40.92 14.04 -6.49
C LYS A 215 41.51 12.83 -5.78
N SER A 216 41.73 11.76 -6.54
CA SER A 216 43.04 11.09 -6.57
C SER A 216 43.29 10.46 -7.96
N GLU A 217 44.39 10.89 -8.58
CA GLU A 217 45.07 10.25 -9.71
C GLU A 217 45.80 9.00 -9.15
N ASP A 218 45.87 7.85 -9.84
CA ASP A 218 46.88 7.61 -10.86
C ASP A 218 46.54 6.42 -11.80
N THR A 219 46.51 6.75 -13.09
CA THR A 219 47.11 6.08 -14.27
C THR A 219 47.24 4.55 -14.34
N ASN A 220 46.51 3.94 -15.30
CA ASN A 220 47.13 3.19 -16.41
C ASN A 220 46.17 2.97 -17.58
N GLN A 221 46.77 2.90 -18.77
CA GLN A 221 46.26 3.26 -20.09
C GLN A 221 45.52 2.12 -20.84
N GLU A 222 44.75 2.57 -21.85
CA GLU A 222 44.23 1.84 -23.03
C GLU A 222 43.12 0.81 -22.76
N ILE A 223 41.93 0.85 -23.38
CA ILE A 223 41.64 0.86 -24.83
C ILE A 223 40.27 1.52 -25.07
N ILE A 224 40.23 2.47 -26.01
CA ILE A 224 39.00 3.01 -26.62
C ILE A 224 38.65 2.15 -27.84
N LYS A 225 37.40 1.68 -27.98
CA LYS A 225 36.53 1.89 -29.18
C LYS A 225 35.29 0.98 -29.24
N LYS A 226 34.18 1.62 -29.62
CA LYS A 226 32.91 1.11 -30.22
C LYS A 226 31.94 0.52 -29.18
N GLN A 227 30.66 0.89 -29.10
CA GLN A 227 29.72 1.36 -30.13
C GLN A 227 28.70 2.35 -29.56
N SER A 228 28.53 3.48 -30.24
CA SER A 228 27.35 4.34 -30.16
C SER A 228 26.41 4.00 -31.33
N LYS A 229 25.14 3.65 -31.07
CA LYS A 229 24.06 3.73 -32.07
C LYS A 229 22.73 4.15 -31.43
N LYS A 230 22.36 5.40 -31.76
CA LYS A 230 21.03 5.98 -32.02
C LYS A 230 19.89 5.75 -31.01
N LEU A 231 19.67 6.77 -30.17
CA LEU A 231 18.35 7.14 -29.64
C LEU A 231 17.54 7.83 -30.74
N VAL A 232 16.37 7.29 -31.07
CA VAL A 232 15.35 7.94 -31.90
C VAL A 232 14.35 8.60 -30.95
N ALA A 233 14.21 9.92 -31.08
CA ALA A 233 13.23 10.72 -30.34
C ALA A 233 11.79 10.31 -30.71
N LYS A 234 11.00 9.90 -29.72
CA LYS A 234 9.53 9.79 -29.84
C LYS A 234 8.89 11.09 -29.37
N LYS A 235 8.12 11.71 -30.27
CA LYS A 235 7.30 12.91 -30.03
C LYS A 235 6.30 12.66 -28.88
N VAL A 236 6.26 13.58 -27.93
CA VAL A 236 5.20 13.68 -26.92
C VAL A 236 3.90 14.06 -27.64
N LYS A 237 2.85 13.24 -27.47
CA LYS A 237 1.49 13.57 -27.93
C LYS A 237 0.84 14.48 -26.88
N GLU A 238 0.37 15.65 -27.30
CA GLU A 238 -0.54 16.48 -26.50
C GLU A 238 -1.83 15.68 -26.21
N LYS A 239 -2.34 15.79 -24.97
CA LYS A 239 -3.60 15.18 -24.56
C LYS A 239 -4.76 15.84 -25.32
N PRO A 240 -5.76 15.09 -25.82
CA PRO A 240 -6.95 15.69 -26.40
C PRO A 240 -7.72 16.48 -25.34
N GLN A 241 -8.08 17.73 -25.65
CA GLN A 241 -9.08 18.45 -24.87
C GLN A 241 -10.43 17.75 -25.09
N LEU A 242 -11.00 17.22 -24.01
CA LEU A 242 -12.32 16.61 -24.03
C LEU A 242 -13.37 17.72 -23.94
N ASP A 243 -14.30 17.72 -24.89
CA ASP A 243 -15.46 18.59 -24.86
C ASP A 243 -16.42 18.08 -23.77
N LEU A 244 -16.65 18.91 -22.76
CA LEU A 244 -17.43 18.54 -21.58
C LEU A 244 -18.88 18.24 -21.94
N ASP A 245 -19.41 18.91 -22.97
CA ASP A 245 -20.80 18.74 -23.41
C ASP A 245 -21.01 17.38 -24.10
N GLU A 246 -19.98 16.88 -24.81
CA GLU A 246 -19.99 15.56 -25.45
C GLU A 246 -19.88 14.44 -24.40
N VAL A 247 -19.07 14.66 -23.34
CA VAL A 247 -18.92 13.71 -22.23
C VAL A 247 -20.21 13.61 -21.41
N GLU A 248 -20.84 14.74 -21.10
CA GLU A 248 -22.10 14.78 -20.35
C GLU A 248 -23.23 14.08 -21.11
N SER A 249 -23.38 14.39 -22.41
CA SER A 249 -24.35 13.73 -23.30
C SER A 249 -24.16 12.21 -23.34
N THR A 250 -22.90 11.76 -23.38
CA THR A 250 -22.54 10.34 -23.40
C THR A 250 -22.91 9.64 -22.10
N ILE A 251 -22.73 10.30 -20.95
CA ILE A 251 -23.09 9.76 -19.63
C ILE A 251 -24.62 9.65 -19.51
N LEU A 252 -25.36 10.70 -19.89
CA LEU A 252 -26.82 10.72 -19.77
C LEU A 252 -27.50 9.64 -20.64
N ILE A 253 -27.00 9.42 -21.85
CA ILE A 253 -27.56 8.39 -22.76
C ILE A 253 -27.16 6.99 -22.29
N ASN A 254 -25.88 6.75 -21.99
CA ASN A 254 -25.40 5.37 -21.79
C ASN A 254 -25.54 4.86 -20.36
N VAL A 255 -25.53 5.75 -19.37
CA VAL A 255 -25.60 5.37 -17.94
C VAL A 255 -27.01 5.54 -17.40
N PHE A 256 -27.67 6.64 -17.75
CA PHE A 256 -29.00 6.98 -17.23
C PHE A 256 -30.15 6.69 -18.19
N ASN A 257 -29.83 6.19 -19.40
CA ASN A 257 -30.80 5.82 -20.44
C ASN A 257 -31.77 6.96 -20.79
N VAL A 258 -31.29 8.20 -20.68
CA VAL A 258 -32.07 9.40 -20.99
C VAL A 258 -32.23 9.51 -22.50
N ASN A 259 -33.46 9.75 -22.96
CA ASN A 259 -33.75 9.88 -24.38
C ASN A 259 -33.01 11.11 -24.95
N LYS A 260 -32.25 10.90 -26.03
CA LYS A 260 -31.46 11.93 -26.71
C LYS A 260 -32.30 13.17 -27.10
N ALA A 261 -33.57 12.97 -27.46
CA ALA A 261 -34.48 14.06 -27.78
C ALA A 261 -34.76 15.02 -26.61
N ILE A 262 -34.55 14.59 -25.36
CA ILE A 262 -34.70 15.42 -24.16
C ILE A 262 -33.44 16.25 -23.92
N ILE A 263 -32.26 15.69 -24.20
CA ILE A 263 -30.95 16.34 -24.03
C ILE A 263 -30.79 17.49 -25.02
N ASP A 264 -31.20 17.30 -26.28
CA ASP A 264 -31.11 18.33 -27.31
C ASP A 264 -31.97 19.58 -26.99
N THR A 265 -33.08 19.40 -26.25
CA THR A 265 -33.92 20.53 -25.75
C THR A 265 -33.29 21.33 -24.60
N TYR A 266 -32.31 20.77 -23.89
CA TYR A 266 -31.66 21.42 -22.74
C TYR A 266 -30.44 22.27 -23.13
N HIS A 267 -29.87 22.03 -24.31
CA HIS A 267 -28.67 22.71 -24.81
C HIS A 267 -28.96 23.73 -25.94
N THR A 268 -30.23 24.10 -26.14
CA THR A 268 -30.63 25.23 -27.02
C THR A 268 -31.02 26.43 -26.18
#